data_AF-A0A243AMS5-F1
#
_entry.id   AF-A0A243AMS5-F1
#
_cell.length_a   1.000
_cell.length_b   1.000
_cell.length_c   1.000
_cell.angle_alpha   90.00
_cell.angle_beta   90.00
_cell.angle_gamma   90.00
#
_symmetry.space_group_name_H-M   'P 1'
#
loop_
_entity.id
_entity.type
_entity.pdbx_description
1 polymer ?
#
loop_
_entity_poly.entity_id
_entity_poly.type
_entity_poly.pdbx_seq_one_letter_code
_entity_poly.pdbx_strand_id
1 'polypeptide(L)'
;MLEYKAKWYRKQVVVVSKIFTASQLCSSCGYQNKDIKSINLRECHFPPRGTHHDRDINTGLNLRNYGDNLVKFLYLEISRFKHSVRTLSSEWFKYSFEIHLYLITLPRIILIYLIQKTFEIKKDARKHLTD
;
A
#
# COMPACT_ATOMS: atom_id res chain seq x y z
N MET A 1 -3.60 14.34 17.83
CA MET A 1 -4.27 13.72 18.99
C MET A 1 -5.41 12.77 18.56
N LEU A 2 -5.14 11.77 17.71
CA LEU A 2 -6.12 10.74 17.28
C LEU A 2 -5.59 9.31 17.45
N GLU A 3 -4.26 9.13 17.38
CA GLU A 3 -3.58 7.84 17.48
C GLU A 3 -3.91 7.07 18.76
N TYR A 4 -4.02 7.75 19.90
CA TYR A 4 -4.32 7.08 21.18
C TYR A 4 -5.70 6.43 21.18
N LYS A 5 -6.73 7.10 20.64
CA LYS A 5 -8.09 6.54 20.50
C LYS A 5 -8.10 5.42 19.47
N ALA A 6 -7.40 5.60 18.35
CA ALA A 6 -7.31 4.57 17.33
C ALA A 6 -6.70 3.27 17.90
N LYS A 7 -5.66 3.39 18.73
CA LYS A 7 -5.05 2.27 19.45
C LYS A 7 -6.05 1.51 20.32
N TRP A 8 -6.93 2.21 21.05
CA TRP A 8 -7.97 1.57 21.87
C TRP A 8 -8.90 0.68 21.05
N TYR A 9 -9.25 1.10 19.84
CA TYR A 9 -10.15 0.37 18.95
C TYR A 9 -9.43 -0.55 17.95
N ARG A 10 -8.12 -0.79 18.12
CA ARG A 10 -7.28 -1.55 17.18
C ARG A 10 -7.39 -1.04 15.74
N LYS A 11 -7.47 0.29 15.58
CA LYS A 11 -7.49 0.99 14.30
C LYS A 11 -6.11 1.60 14.02
N GLN A 12 -5.77 1.73 12.75
CA GLN A 12 -4.58 2.41 12.29
C GLN A 12 -4.93 3.84 11.87
N VAL A 13 -4.09 4.81 12.26
CA VAL A 13 -4.15 6.18 11.73
C VAL A 13 -3.16 6.27 10.58
N VAL A 14 -3.64 6.71 9.42
CA VAL A 14 -2.81 6.99 8.25
C VAL A 14 -2.85 8.49 8.01
N VAL A 15 -1.68 9.12 8.00
CA VAL A 15 -1.55 10.55 7.73
C VAL A 15 -1.39 10.75 6.22
N VAL A 16 -2.27 11.57 5.64
CA VAL A 16 -2.21 11.92 4.22
C VAL A 16 -1.28 13.11 4.02
N SER A 17 -0.52 13.12 2.92
CA SER A 17 0.41 14.20 2.60
C SER A 17 -0.30 15.55 2.43
N LYS A 18 0.36 16.64 2.84
CA LYS A 18 -0.16 18.02 2.69
C LYS A 18 -0.33 18.45 1.24
N ILE A 19 0.36 17.81 0.30
CA ILE A 19 0.22 18.09 -1.14
C ILE A 19 -1.08 17.52 -1.72
N PHE A 20 -1.77 16.63 -1.00
CA PHE A 20 -3.03 16.07 -1.44
C PHE A 20 -4.15 17.09 -1.29
N THR A 21 -4.61 17.63 -2.41
CA THR A 21 -5.60 18.71 -2.47
C THR A 21 -7.04 18.19 -2.34
N ALA A 22 -7.33 17.48 -1.23
CA ALA A 22 -8.61 16.81 -1.00
C ALA A 22 -9.85 17.72 -1.13
N SER A 23 -9.74 18.99 -0.71
CA SER A 23 -10.86 19.95 -0.79
C SER A 23 -11.10 20.50 -2.20
N GLN A 24 -10.10 20.42 -3.07
CA GLN A 24 -10.16 20.89 -4.46
C GLN A 24 -10.62 19.81 -5.43
N LEU A 25 -10.56 18.55 -5.03
CA LEU A 25 -10.99 17.42 -5.84
C LEU A 25 -12.50 17.21 -5.71
N CYS A 26 -13.20 16.99 -6.81
CA CYS A 26 -14.59 16.54 -6.75
C CYS A 26 -14.64 15.03 -6.45
N SER A 27 -15.25 14.65 -5.34
CA SER A 27 -15.41 13.24 -4.95
C SER A 27 -16.23 12.41 -5.94
N SER A 28 -17.09 13.05 -6.72
CA SER A 28 -17.93 12.37 -7.72
C SER A 28 -17.21 12.14 -9.06
N CYS A 29 -16.25 13.01 -9.42
CA CYS A 29 -15.70 13.06 -10.78
C CYS A 29 -14.19 13.08 -10.91
N GLY A 30 -13.47 13.37 -9.83
CA GLY A 30 -12.03 13.53 -9.83
C GLY A 30 -11.52 14.86 -10.41
N TYR A 31 -12.39 15.75 -10.90
CA TYR A 31 -11.97 17.07 -11.37
C TYR A 31 -11.38 17.89 -10.23
N GLN A 32 -10.21 18.49 -10.46
CA GLN A 32 -9.57 19.39 -9.51
C GLN A 32 -9.90 20.84 -9.86
N ASN A 33 -10.71 21.49 -9.02
CA ASN A 33 -10.96 22.92 -9.11
C ASN A 33 -9.90 23.69 -8.30
N LYS A 34 -8.93 24.29 -9.00
CA LYS A 34 -7.81 25.04 -8.41
C LYS A 34 -8.21 26.39 -7.80
N ASP A 35 -9.41 26.88 -8.10
CA ASP A 35 -9.91 28.17 -7.61
C ASP A 35 -10.48 28.05 -6.18
N ILE A 36 -10.71 26.83 -5.72
CA ILE A 36 -11.06 26.52 -4.33
C ILE A 36 -9.81 26.70 -3.45
N LYS A 37 -9.57 27.93 -2.99
CA LYS A 37 -8.41 28.29 -2.15
C LYS A 37 -8.79 28.80 -0.76
N SER A 38 -9.90 29.53 -0.64
CA SER A 38 -10.33 30.14 0.62
C SER A 38 -10.82 29.08 1.59
N ILE A 39 -10.27 29.00 2.81
CA ILE A 39 -10.70 28.09 3.90
C ILE A 39 -12.15 28.33 4.38
N ASN A 40 -12.69 29.53 4.21
CA ASN A 40 -14.04 29.88 4.71
C ASN A 40 -15.18 29.50 3.76
N LEU A 41 -14.85 29.08 2.53
CA LEU A 41 -15.86 28.65 1.57
C LEU A 41 -16.46 27.30 2.00
N ARG A 42 -17.78 27.24 2.15
CA ARG A 42 -18.51 26.02 2.54
C ARG A 42 -19.00 25.20 1.36
N GLU A 43 -19.25 25.84 0.23
CA GLU A 43 -19.76 25.18 -0.97
C GLU A 43 -18.71 25.17 -2.07
N CYS A 44 -18.48 24.00 -2.65
CA CYS A 44 -17.58 23.81 -3.77
C CYS A 44 -18.40 23.56 -5.04
N HIS A 45 -18.25 24.43 -6.03
CA HIS A 45 -18.80 24.26 -7.36
C HIS A 45 -17.77 23.60 -8.30
N PHE A 46 -18.19 22.60 -9.06
CA PHE A 46 -17.34 21.87 -10.00
C PHE A 46 -17.87 22.01 -11.43
N PRO A 47 -17.31 22.92 -12.25
CA PRO A 47 -17.85 23.32 -13.55
C PRO A 47 -18.16 22.17 -14.53
N PRO A 48 -17.31 21.12 -14.67
CA PRO A 48 -17.56 20.08 -15.67
C PRO A 48 -18.83 19.26 -15.47
N ARG A 49 -19.40 19.27 -14.26
CA ARG A 49 -20.64 18.55 -13.95
C ARG A 49 -21.74 19.44 -13.36
N GLY A 50 -21.46 20.73 -13.16
CA GLY A 50 -22.37 21.64 -12.45
C GLY A 50 -22.70 21.19 -11.03
N THR A 51 -21.88 20.32 -10.41
CA THR A 51 -22.19 19.76 -9.09
C THR A 51 -21.77 20.72 -7.98
N HIS A 52 -22.66 20.87 -7.01
CA HIS A 52 -22.41 21.59 -5.77
C HIS A 52 -22.24 20.58 -4.63
N HIS A 53 -21.16 20.73 -3.86
CA HIS A 53 -20.91 19.91 -2.69
C HIS A 53 -20.63 20.79 -1.48
N ASP A 54 -21.09 20.37 -0.30
CA ASP A 54 -20.48 20.84 0.94
C ASP A 54 -19.01 20.42 0.95
N ARG A 55 -18.14 21.37 1.26
CA ARG A 55 -16.69 21.18 1.21
C ARG A 55 -16.22 20.12 2.18
N ASP A 56 -16.70 20.15 3.42
CA ASP A 56 -16.19 19.28 4.48
C ASP A 56 -16.63 17.84 4.19
N ILE A 57 -17.87 17.66 3.72
CA ILE A 57 -18.37 16.38 3.22
C ILE A 57 -17.52 15.89 2.04
N ASN A 58 -17.29 16.72 1.03
CA ASN A 58 -16.48 16.36 -0.14
C ASN A 58 -15.05 15.98 0.24
N THR A 59 -14.43 16.75 1.14
CA THR A 59 -13.09 16.48 1.65
C THR A 59 -13.05 15.15 2.40
N GLY A 60 -14.05 14.88 3.24
CA GLY A 60 -14.19 13.60 3.95
C GLY A 60 -14.31 12.41 3.00
N LEU A 61 -15.12 12.53 1.94
CA LEU A 61 -15.26 11.50 0.90
C LEU A 61 -13.93 11.26 0.16
N ASN A 62 -13.20 12.32 -0.17
CA ASN A 62 -11.90 12.19 -0.84
C ASN A 62 -10.84 11.53 0.05
N LEU A 63 -10.80 11.85 1.35
CA LEU A 63 -9.89 11.21 2.30
C LEU A 63 -10.24 9.72 2.49
N ARG A 64 -11.53 9.38 2.54
CA ARG A 64 -11.98 7.98 2.56
C ARG A 64 -11.53 7.24 1.31
N ASN A 65 -11.79 7.79 0.13
CA ASN A 65 -11.41 7.18 -1.15
C ASN A 65 -9.89 6.99 -1.25
N TYR A 66 -9.10 7.94 -0.76
CA TYR A 66 -7.65 7.81 -0.66
C TYR A 66 -7.25 6.59 0.19
N GLY A 67 -7.85 6.44 1.38
CA GLY A 67 -7.63 5.29 2.25
C GLY A 67 -8.01 3.96 1.60
N ASP A 68 -9.18 3.89 0.97
CA ASP A 68 -9.66 2.68 0.29
C ASP A 68 -8.71 2.27 -0.86
N ASN A 69 -8.23 3.25 -1.64
CA ASN A 69 -7.26 3.02 -2.71
C ASN A 69 -5.90 2.57 -2.19
N LEU A 70 -5.44 3.10 -1.06
CA LEU A 70 -4.20 2.66 -0.41
C LEU A 70 -4.28 1.18 -0.01
N VAL A 71 -5.39 0.77 0.61
CA VAL A 71 -5.63 -0.63 0.99
C VAL A 71 -5.67 -1.53 -0.26
N LYS A 72 -6.38 -1.11 -1.30
CA LYS A 72 -6.46 -1.84 -2.57
C LYS A 72 -5.10 -2.01 -3.23
N PHE A 73 -4.28 -0.95 -3.26
CA PHE A 73 -2.94 -0.98 -3.81
C PHE A 73 -2.05 -1.99 -3.07
N LEU A 74 -2.01 -1.92 -1.74
CA LEU A 74 -1.25 -2.85 -0.90
C LEU A 74 -1.71 -4.30 -1.10
N TYR A 75 -3.02 -4.54 -1.20
CA TYR A 75 -3.56 -5.86 -1.48
C TYR A 75 -3.09 -6.41 -2.85
N LEU A 76 -3.09 -5.58 -3.88
CA LEU A 76 -2.62 -5.95 -5.22
C LEU A 76 -1.12 -6.24 -5.22
N GLU A 77 -0.30 -5.44 -4.53
CA GLU A 77 1.14 -5.70 -4.39
C GLU A 77 1.43 -7.02 -3.67
N ILE A 78 0.76 -7.29 -2.56
CA ILE A 78 0.88 -8.56 -1.83
C ILE A 78 0.46 -9.73 -2.72
N SER A 79 -0.61 -9.57 -3.51
CA SER A 79 -1.09 -10.60 -4.43
C SER A 79 -0.08 -10.89 -5.55
N ARG A 80 0.53 -9.85 -6.13
CA ARG A 80 1.59 -9.98 -7.15
C ARG A 80 2.84 -10.65 -6.58
N PHE A 81 3.22 -10.30 -5.35
CA PHE A 81 4.34 -10.95 -4.67
C PHE A 81 4.06 -12.43 -4.42
N LYS A 82 2.87 -12.78 -3.90
CA LYS A 82 2.46 -14.19 -3.72
C LYS A 82 2.49 -14.97 -5.03
N HIS A 83 2.02 -14.37 -6.13
CA HIS A 83 2.09 -15.01 -7.45
C HIS A 83 3.54 -15.23 -7.89
N SER A 84 4.42 -14.23 -7.75
CA SER A 84 5.84 -14.34 -8.09
C SER A 84 6.58 -15.40 -7.25
N VAL A 85 6.27 -15.50 -5.95
CA VAL A 85 6.79 -16.57 -5.09
C VAL A 85 6.25 -17.93 -5.51
N ARG A 86 4.99 -18.03 -5.94
CA ARG A 86 4.40 -19.29 -6.44
C ARG A 86 5.05 -19.75 -7.74
N THR A 87 5.30 -18.83 -8.69
CA THR A 87 5.98 -19.14 -9.96
C THR A 87 7.44 -19.53 -9.73
N LEU A 88 8.12 -18.90 -8.77
CA LEU A 88 9.44 -19.34 -8.31
C LEU A 88 9.32 -20.72 -7.64
N SER A 89 8.32 -20.95 -6.78
CA SER A 89 8.15 -22.22 -6.11
C SER A 89 7.94 -23.38 -7.09
N SER A 90 7.28 -23.20 -8.24
CA SER A 90 7.14 -24.27 -9.24
C SER A 90 8.46 -24.70 -9.89
N GLU A 91 9.45 -23.80 -10.03
CA GLU A 91 10.81 -24.16 -10.46
C GLU A 91 11.64 -24.76 -9.32
N TRP A 92 11.40 -24.32 -8.08
CA TRP A 92 12.07 -24.83 -6.87
C TRP A 92 11.41 -26.10 -6.28
N PHE A 93 10.23 -26.50 -6.76
CA PHE A 93 9.45 -27.62 -6.23
C PHE A 93 10.14 -28.97 -6.45
N LYS A 94 11.10 -29.06 -7.39
CA LYS A 94 11.98 -30.23 -7.53
C LYS A 94 12.96 -30.42 -6.37
N TYR A 95 13.30 -29.36 -5.63
CA TYR A 95 14.25 -29.39 -4.51
C TYR A 95 13.58 -29.20 -3.14
N SER A 96 12.26 -28.99 -3.09
CA SER A 96 11.57 -28.50 -1.89
C SER A 96 11.08 -29.56 -0.91
N PHE A 97 11.02 -30.84 -1.30
CA PHE A 97 10.44 -31.87 -0.42
C PHE A 97 11.41 -32.32 0.69
N GLU A 98 12.73 -32.25 0.45
CA GLU A 98 13.77 -32.58 1.44
C GLU A 98 14.00 -31.43 2.46
N ILE A 99 13.84 -30.17 2.04
CA ILE A 99 14.15 -28.99 2.88
C ILE A 99 13.03 -28.68 3.89
N HIS A 100 11.77 -29.00 3.56
CA HIS A 100 10.63 -28.66 4.41
C HIS A 100 10.61 -29.39 5.76
N LEU A 101 11.17 -30.60 5.84
CA LEU A 101 11.29 -31.31 7.11
C LEU A 101 12.42 -30.75 7.99
N TYR A 102 13.47 -30.21 7.38
CA TYR A 102 14.64 -29.66 8.08
C TYR A 102 14.40 -28.27 8.68
N LEU A 103 13.51 -27.46 8.08
CA LEU A 103 13.24 -26.08 8.54
C LEU A 103 12.20 -25.98 9.67
N ILE A 104 11.43 -27.04 9.93
CA ILE A 104 10.44 -27.06 11.03
C ILE A 104 11.12 -27.28 12.39
N THR A 105 12.31 -27.89 12.41
CA THR A 105 13.06 -28.21 13.64
C THR A 105 14.16 -27.23 13.98
N LEU A 106 14.49 -26.28 13.08
CA LEU A 106 15.59 -25.35 13.31
C LEU A 106 15.15 -24.09 14.10
N PRO A 107 15.92 -23.66 15.11
CA PRO A 107 15.70 -22.40 15.80
C PRO A 107 15.62 -21.22 14.82
N ARG A 108 14.70 -20.28 15.07
CA ARG A 108 14.46 -19.07 14.26
C ARG A 108 15.73 -18.32 13.83
N ILE A 109 16.80 -18.38 14.61
CA ILE A 109 18.08 -17.74 14.32
C ILE A 109 18.78 -18.37 13.10
N ILE A 110 18.76 -19.71 12.98
CA ILE A 110 19.36 -20.42 11.85
C ILE A 110 18.54 -20.18 10.57
N LEU A 111 17.21 -20.10 10.70
CA LEU A 111 16.33 -19.75 9.58
C LEU A 111 16.65 -18.35 9.03
N ILE A 112 16.85 -17.35 9.90
CA ILE A 112 17.24 -16.00 9.49
C ILE A 112 18.62 -16.00 8.82
N TYR A 113 19.60 -16.72 9.39
CA TYR A 113 20.93 -16.86 8.80
C TYR A 113 20.90 -17.49 7.40
N LEU A 114 20.12 -18.57 7.21
CA LEU A 114 19.98 -19.25 5.92
C LEU A 114 19.24 -18.38 4.89
N ILE A 115 18.23 -17.61 5.31
CA ILE A 115 17.54 -16.65 4.44
C ILE A 115 18.50 -15.54 3.99
N GLN A 116 19.31 -15.01 4.90
CA GLN A 116 20.32 -13.99 4.56
C GLN A 116 21.37 -14.56 3.61
N LYS A 117 21.87 -15.77 3.88
CA LYS A 117 22.90 -16.41 3.06
C LYS A 117 22.39 -16.79 1.66
N THR A 118 21.13 -17.20 1.54
CA THR A 118 20.49 -17.44 0.24
C THR A 118 20.24 -16.15 -0.54
N PHE A 119 20.05 -15.01 0.14
CA PHE A 119 19.95 -13.70 -0.51
C PHE A 119 21.30 -13.23 -1.09
N GLU A 120 22.40 -13.40 -0.35
CA GLU A 120 23.75 -13.08 -0.82
C GLU A 120 24.18 -13.99 -1.99
N ILE A 121 23.92 -15.29 -1.92
CA ILE A 121 24.19 -16.22 -3.05
C ILE A 121 23.41 -15.80 -4.31
N LYS A 122 22.15 -15.36 -4.17
CA LYS A 122 21.34 -14.85 -5.29
C LYS A 122 21.82 -13.50 -5.82
N LYS A 123 22.58 -12.74 -5.04
CA LYS A 123 23.17 -11.47 -5.44
C LYS A 123 24.48 -11.70 -6.21
N ASP A 124 25.30 -12.65 -5.77
CA ASP A 124 26.54 -13.03 -6.46
C ASP A 124 26.26 -13.80 -7.76
N ALA A 125 25.30 -14.73 -7.77
CA ALA A 125 24.88 -15.41 -9.00
C ALA A 125 24.37 -14.42 -10.08
N ARG A 126 23.80 -13.29 -9.67
CA ARG A 126 23.33 -12.24 -10.59
C ARG A 126 24.45 -11.39 -11.19
N LYS A 127 25.59 -11.25 -10.50
CA LYS A 127 26.76 -10.54 -11.05
C LYS A 127 27.46 -11.36 -12.14
N HIS A 128 27.47 -12.69 -12.01
CA HIS A 128 28.10 -13.61 -12.97
C HIS A 128 27.26 -13.91 -14.22
N LEU A 129 26.04 -13.37 -14.32
CA LEU A 129 25.16 -13.49 -15.50
C LEU A 129 25.18 -12.22 -16.37
N THR A 130 25.93 -11.19 -15.97
CA THR A 130 26.02 -9.90 -16.67
C THR A 130 27.40 -9.61 -17.27
N ASP A 131 28.31 -10.58 -17.22
CA ASP A 131 29.60 -10.60 -17.95
C ASP A 131 29.50 -11.62 -19.10
#